data_AF-A7VRX3-F1
#
_entry.id   AF-A7VRX3-F1
#
_cell.length_a   1.000
_cell.length_b   1.000
_cell.length_c   1.000
_cell.angle_alpha   90.00
_cell.angle_beta   90.00
_cell.angle_gamma   90.00
#
_symmetry.space_group_name_H-M   'P 1'
#
loop_
_entity.id
_entity.type
_entity.pdbx_description
1 polymer ?
#
loop_
_entity_poly.entity_id
_entity_poly.type
_entity_poly.pdbx_seq_one_letter_code
_entity_poly.pdbx_strand_id
1 'polypeptide(L)'
;MYSTPADWGITEPMLTVLFSYQEKAIALSDNGELFYSEMPEEYIFPGSVLPISDTTPIQELPENEQQEIQRLCSDILARYRLDWEVSHHEEKL
;
A
#
# COMPACT_ATOMS: atom_id res chain seq x y z
N MET A 1 2.96 25.90 5.00
CA MET A 1 1.83 25.35 4.23
C MET A 1 2.36 24.14 3.50
N TYR A 2 1.93 22.94 3.88
CA TYR A 2 2.27 21.72 3.14
C TYR A 2 1.25 21.57 2.02
N SER A 3 1.73 21.49 0.78
CA SER A 3 0.88 21.20 -0.37
C SER A 3 0.49 19.73 -0.35
N THR A 4 -0.80 19.45 -0.39
CA THR A 4 -1.32 18.09 -0.56
C THR A 4 -1.20 17.68 -2.03
N PRO A 5 -1.13 16.38 -2.37
CA PRO A 5 -1.09 15.91 -3.77
C PRO A 5 -2.24 16.45 -4.64
N ALA A 6 -3.39 16.75 -4.02
CA ALA A 6 -4.53 17.39 -4.68
C ALA A 6 -4.21 18.80 -5.22
N ASP A 7 -3.29 19.53 -4.56
CA ASP A 7 -2.85 20.86 -4.98
C ASP A 7 -2.00 20.82 -6.27
N TRP A 8 -1.56 19.63 -6.69
CA TRP A 8 -0.72 19.39 -7.87
C TRP A 8 -1.51 18.83 -9.06
N GLY A 9 -2.84 18.70 -8.93
CA GLY A 9 -3.69 18.11 -9.97
C GLY A 9 -3.58 16.59 -10.08
N ILE A 10 -3.01 15.92 -9.09
CA ILE A 10 -3.01 14.45 -9.02
C ILE A 10 -4.41 14.03 -8.55
N THR A 11 -5.25 13.67 -9.51
CA THR A 11 -6.62 13.16 -9.27
C THR A 11 -6.66 11.65 -9.10
N GLU A 12 -5.52 10.98 -9.30
CA GLU A 12 -5.43 9.54 -9.31
C GLU A 12 -5.16 9.00 -7.89
N PRO A 13 -5.86 7.93 -7.46
CA PRO A 13 -5.56 7.25 -6.21
C PRO A 13 -4.11 6.73 -6.20
N MET A 14 -3.39 7.04 -5.14
CA MET A 14 -2.02 6.58 -4.93
C MET A 14 -2.02 5.46 -3.89
N LEU A 15 -1.22 4.44 -4.12
CA LEU A 15 -1.07 3.28 -3.25
C LEU A 15 0.29 3.32 -2.57
N THR A 16 0.35 3.03 -1.28
CA THR A 16 1.60 3.00 -0.53
C THR A 16 2.25 1.63 -0.64
N VAL A 17 3.46 1.55 -1.17
CA VAL A 17 4.24 0.29 -1.24
C VAL A 17 4.61 -0.17 0.18
N LEU A 18 4.27 -1.40 0.51
CA LEU A 18 4.58 -2.04 1.79
C LEU A 18 5.92 -2.79 1.73
N PHE A 19 6.09 -3.67 0.74
CA PHE A 19 7.27 -4.54 0.60
C PHE A 19 7.38 -5.11 -0.83
N SER A 20 8.54 -5.71 -1.15
CA SER A 20 8.73 -6.52 -2.35
C SER A 20 8.44 -8.00 -2.08
N TYR A 21 7.82 -8.67 -3.05
CA TYR A 21 7.56 -10.10 -3.01
C TYR A 21 7.63 -10.70 -4.41
N GLN A 22 8.62 -11.56 -4.67
CA GLN A 22 8.79 -12.27 -5.95
C GLN A 22 8.74 -11.32 -7.16
N GLU A 23 9.56 -10.28 -7.18
CA GLU A 23 9.58 -9.25 -8.24
C GLU A 23 8.26 -8.48 -8.39
N LYS A 24 7.47 -8.40 -7.32
CA LYS A 24 6.25 -7.57 -7.24
C LYS A 24 6.35 -6.58 -6.09
N ALA A 25 5.97 -5.33 -6.33
CA ALA A 25 5.73 -4.36 -5.28
C ALA A 25 4.34 -4.59 -4.71
N ILE A 26 4.22 -4.94 -3.44
CA ILE A 26 2.93 -5.06 -2.76
C ILE A 26 2.57 -3.70 -2.19
N ALA A 27 1.41 -3.16 -2.57
CA ALA A 27 0.96 -1.84 -2.19
C ALA A 27 -0.41 -1.86 -1.51
N LEU A 28 -0.65 -0.88 -0.64
CA LEU A 28 -1.86 -0.71 0.15
C LEU A 28 -2.57 0.57 -0.26
N SER A 29 -3.87 0.48 -0.51
CA SER A 29 -4.75 1.63 -0.66
C SER A 29 -5.19 2.18 0.69
N ASP A 30 -5.63 3.44 0.72
CA ASP A 30 -6.21 4.07 1.91
C ASP A 30 -7.45 3.33 2.46
N ASN A 31 -8.14 2.55 1.61
CA ASN A 31 -9.29 1.74 2.00
C ASN A 31 -8.91 0.36 2.56
N GLY A 32 -7.61 0.05 2.65
CA GLY A 32 -7.12 -1.23 3.16
C GLY A 32 -7.07 -2.37 2.13
N GLU A 33 -7.33 -2.08 0.84
CA GLU A 33 -7.21 -3.05 -0.24
C GLU A 33 -5.75 -3.18 -0.71
N LEU A 34 -5.34 -4.40 -1.03
CA LEU A 34 -3.98 -4.75 -1.46
C LEU A 34 -3.89 -4.90 -2.97
N PHE A 35 -2.81 -4.37 -3.53
CA PHE A 35 -2.47 -4.40 -4.95
C PHE A 35 -1.03 -4.86 -5.13
N TYR A 36 -0.70 -5.26 -6.35
CA TYR A 36 0.66 -5.54 -6.76
C TYR A 36 1.02 -4.82 -8.06
N SER A 37 2.32 -4.60 -8.28
CA SER A 37 2.85 -4.15 -9.56
C SER A 37 4.13 -4.94 -9.84
N GLU A 38 4.26 -5.48 -11.05
CA GLU A 38 5.43 -6.27 -11.46
C GLU A 38 6.59 -5.33 -11.78
N MET A 39 7.65 -5.38 -10.97
CA MET A 39 8.84 -4.58 -11.19
C MET A 39 10.06 -5.20 -10.50
N PRO A 40 11.28 -4.99 -11.02
CA PRO A 40 12.48 -5.54 -10.40
C PRO A 40 12.64 -5.04 -8.95
N GLU A 41 13.05 -5.93 -8.05
CA GLU A 41 13.16 -5.61 -6.61
C GLU A 41 14.06 -4.41 -6.30
N GLU A 42 15.05 -4.14 -7.15
CA GLU A 42 15.95 -2.98 -7.05
C GLU A 42 15.23 -1.62 -7.20
N TYR A 43 14.02 -1.59 -7.75
CA TYR A 43 13.17 -0.39 -7.87
C TYR A 43 12.05 -0.33 -6.83
N ILE A 44 11.94 -1.33 -5.94
CA ILE A 44 10.87 -1.40 -4.95
C ILE A 44 11.35 -0.79 -3.63
N PHE A 45 10.76 0.34 -3.25
CA PHE A 45 11.07 1.03 -2.01
C PHE A 45 9.83 1.10 -1.10
N PRO A 46 9.81 0.43 0.06
CA PRO A 46 8.74 0.58 1.05
C PRO A 46 8.50 2.05 1.42
N GLY A 47 7.22 2.44 1.53
CA GLY A 47 6.78 3.80 1.78
C GLY A 47 6.74 4.71 0.55
N SER A 48 7.23 4.24 -0.62
CA SER A 48 6.97 4.92 -1.90
C SER A 48 5.51 4.79 -2.31
N VAL A 49 5.10 5.59 -3.29
CA VAL A 49 3.73 5.59 -3.81
C VAL A 49 3.68 5.16 -5.27
N LEU A 50 2.68 4.36 -5.62
CA LEU A 50 2.38 3.94 -6.99
C LEU A 50 1.00 4.44 -7.41
N PRO A 51 0.82 4.90 -8.65
CA PRO A 51 -0.51 5.21 -9.16
C PRO A 51 -1.30 3.90 -9.31
N ILE A 52 -2.59 3.92 -8.93
CA ILE A 52 -3.44 2.72 -9.01
C ILE A 52 -3.51 2.16 -10.43
N SER A 53 -3.41 2.99 -11.48
CA SER A 53 -3.41 2.54 -12.88
C SER A 53 -2.24 1.64 -13.27
N ASP A 54 -1.12 1.71 -12.55
CA ASP A 54 0.07 0.87 -12.78
C ASP A 54 0.08 -0.38 -11.89
N THR A 55 -1.04 -0.67 -11.22
CA THR A 55 -1.17 -1.78 -10.27
C THR A 55 -2.37 -2.66 -10.58
N THR A 56 -2.30 -3.90 -10.10
CA THR A 56 -3.35 -4.92 -10.24
C THR A 56 -3.78 -5.39 -8.86
N PRO A 57 -5.08 -5.63 -8.60
CA PRO A 57 -5.52 -6.20 -7.33
C PRO A 57 -4.89 -7.56 -7.07
N ILE A 58 -4.52 -7.87 -5.82
CA ILE A 58 -3.92 -9.18 -5.49
C ILE A 58 -4.88 -10.36 -5.72
N GLN A 59 -6.18 -10.11 -5.91
CA GLN A 59 -7.18 -11.12 -6.25
C GLN A 59 -6.95 -11.74 -7.63
N GLU A 60 -6.19 -11.08 -8.51
CA GLU A 60 -5.82 -11.59 -9.82
C GLU A 60 -4.62 -12.57 -9.76
N LEU A 61 -3.96 -12.68 -8.59
CA LEU A 61 -2.88 -13.63 -8.39
C LEU A 61 -3.41 -15.05 -8.11
N PRO A 62 -2.59 -16.09 -8.34
CA PRO A 62 -2.89 -17.44 -7.89
C PRO A 62 -3.21 -17.50 -6.39
N GLU A 63 -4.13 -18.39 -6.01
CA GLU A 63 -4.65 -18.48 -4.63
C GLU A 63 -3.53 -18.67 -3.59
N ASN A 64 -2.48 -19.42 -3.92
CA ASN A 64 -1.33 -19.61 -3.04
C ASN A 64 -0.57 -18.31 -2.78
N GLU A 65 -0.33 -17.50 -3.81
CA GLU A 65 0.34 -16.20 -3.66
C GLU A 65 -0.55 -15.22 -2.90
N GLN A 66 -1.86 -15.22 -3.19
CA GLN A 66 -2.83 -14.39 -2.49
C GLN A 66 -2.83 -14.69 -0.98
N GLN A 67 -2.92 -15.96 -0.59
CA GLN A 67 -2.94 -16.37 0.82
C GLN A 67 -1.63 -16.00 1.54
N GLU A 68 -0.49 -16.16 0.86
CA GLU A 68 0.81 -15.82 1.43
C GLU A 68 0.97 -14.30 1.62
N ILE A 69 0.62 -13.50 0.62
CA ILE A 69 0.64 -12.03 0.70
C ILE A 69 -0.32 -11.54 1.79
N GLN A 70 -1.53 -12.09 1.87
CA GLN A 70 -2.48 -11.73 2.93
C GLN A 70 -1.94 -12.06 4.33
N ARG A 71 -1.29 -13.22 4.49
CA ARG A 71 -0.64 -13.61 5.75
C ARG A 71 0.50 -12.66 6.11
N LEU A 72 1.36 -12.30 5.16
CA LEU A 72 2.45 -11.33 5.37
C LEU A 72 1.90 -9.95 5.73
N CYS A 73 0.82 -9.52 5.07
CA CYS A 73 0.16 -8.26 5.34
C CYS A 73 -0.57 -8.26 6.68
N SER A 74 -1.08 -9.39 7.18
CA SER A 74 -1.76 -9.47 8.48
C SER A 74 -0.91 -8.87 9.62
N ASP A 75 0.40 -9.14 9.60
CA ASP A 75 1.34 -8.62 10.61
C ASP A 75 1.67 -7.14 10.41
N ILE A 76 1.59 -6.64 9.18
CA ILE A 76 1.86 -5.23 8.82
C ILE A 76 0.62 -4.38 9.11
N LEU A 77 -0.55 -4.82 8.67
CA LEU A 77 -1.84 -4.16 8.86
C LEU A 77 -2.23 -4.10 10.33
N ALA A 78 -1.90 -5.12 11.14
CA ALA A 78 -2.09 -5.07 12.58
C ALA A 78 -1.33 -3.90 13.22
N ARG A 79 -0.09 -3.64 12.77
CA ARG A 79 0.72 -2.50 13.23
C ARG A 79 0.22 -1.17 12.69
N TYR A 80 -0.10 -1.11 11.39
CA TYR A 80 -0.64 0.10 10.75
C TYR A 80 -1.95 0.56 11.37
N ARG A 81 -2.85 -0.37 11.73
CA ARG A 81 -4.11 -0.04 12.39
C ARG A 81 -3.89 0.57 13.77
N LEU A 82 -2.95 0.02 14.54
CA LEU A 82 -2.56 0.58 15.84
C LEU A 82 -2.02 2.01 15.69
N ASP A 83 -1.13 2.24 14.73
CA ASP A 83 -0.52 3.56 14.50
C ASP A 83 -1.54 4.60 13.99
N TRP A 84 -2.50 4.17 13.15
CA TRP A 84 -3.62 5.01 12.69
C TRP A 84 -4.58 5.38 13.82
N GLU A 85 -4.97 4.41 14.65
CA GLU A 85 -5.85 4.62 15.81
C GLU A 85 -5.20 5.54 16.86
N VAL A 86 -3.88 5.45 17.06
CA VAL A 86 -3.13 6.36 17.95
C VAL A 86 -3.10 7.78 17.40
N SER A 87 -2.78 7.95 16.12
CA SER A 87 -2.68 9.27 15.48
C SER A 87 -4.02 10.02 15.45
N HIS A 88 -5.15 9.33 15.27
CA HIS A 88 -6.50 9.93 15.29
C HIS A 88 -7.07 10.11 16.71
N HIS A 89 -6.46 9.50 17.73
CA HIS A 89 -6.83 9.75 19.12
C HIS A 89 -6.18 11.03 19.67
N GLU A 90 -5.00 11.39 19.17
CA GLU A 90 -4.27 12.60 19.59
C GLU A 90 -4.81 13.90 18.97
N GLU A 91 -5.55 13.86 17.85
CA GLU A 91 -6.21 15.04 17.27
C GLU A 91 -7.49 15.51 18.03
N LYS A 92 -7.89 14.81 19.10
CA LYS A 92 -9.10 15.12 19.89
C LYS A 92 -8.83 15.71 21.28
N LEU A 93 -7.60 16.12 21.59
CA LEU A 93 -7.23 16.78 22.86
C LEU A 93 -6.98 18.27 22.71
#